data_AF-A0AAW0RXM7-F1
#
_entry.id   AF-A0AAW0RXM7-F1
#
_cell.length_a   1.000
_cell.length_b   1.000
_cell.length_c   1.000
_cell.angle_alpha   90.00
_cell.angle_beta   90.00
_cell.angle_gamma   90.00
#
_symmetry.space_group_name_H-M   'P 1'
#
loop_
_entity.id
_entity.type
_entity.pdbx_description
1 polymer ?
#
loop_
_entity_poly.entity_id
_entity_poly.type
_entity_poly.pdbx_seq_one_letter_code
_entity_poly.pdbx_strand_id
1 'polypeptide(L)'
;MQSKPELQRATFTKVFSNAAMHWILRPAAARQPFFAAVHAALAPGGVFAFEMGGLGNVKEMAAALLVACARRAPGGLPAVVDRHYPWFFPDEAWATAALEGAGFRVNRVEREWRPTRADKGGVEGWIRLFGSVILESVPEGEKREEAVREAAEALRVVCDDGEEGEMISYAACGDIGSPLRLSVLITSSHPFMRGPDENHAGTRSTDWIVCSPGAPAARRRGAADAQAHHFGREADNA
;
A
#
# COMPACT_ATOMS: atom_id res chain seq x y z
N MET A 1 -0.95 -9.27 18.52
CA MET A 1 -1.65 -8.33 17.61
C MET A 1 -3.05 -8.14 18.16
N GLN A 2 -3.43 -6.93 18.54
CA GLN A 2 -4.79 -6.67 19.02
C GLN A 2 -5.75 -6.75 17.81
N SER A 3 -6.62 -7.75 17.79
CA SER A 3 -7.68 -7.83 16.79
C SER A 3 -8.74 -6.76 17.09
N LYS A 4 -9.27 -6.12 16.04
CA LYS A 4 -10.40 -5.19 16.09
C LYS A 4 -11.60 -5.82 15.37
N PRO A 5 -12.38 -6.68 16.05
CA PRO A 5 -13.45 -7.46 15.41
C PRO A 5 -14.53 -6.58 14.77
N GLU A 6 -14.70 -5.35 15.26
CA GLU A 6 -15.61 -4.37 14.71
C GLU A 6 -15.29 -3.95 13.27
N LEU A 7 -14.01 -4.01 12.88
CA LEU A 7 -13.56 -3.70 11.51
C LEU A 7 -13.74 -4.88 10.54
N GLN A 8 -14.01 -6.08 11.05
CA GLN A 8 -14.10 -7.32 10.28
C GLN A 8 -15.56 -7.76 10.04
N ARG A 9 -16.48 -6.80 10.04
CA ARG A 9 -17.93 -7.05 9.90
C ARG A 9 -18.42 -6.98 8.45
N ALA A 10 -17.52 -7.08 7.46
CA ALA A 10 -17.84 -6.95 6.05
C ALA A 10 -18.65 -5.68 5.70
N THR A 11 -18.30 -4.54 6.31
CA THR A 11 -19.02 -3.26 6.16
C THR A 11 -18.38 -2.31 5.15
N PHE A 12 -17.11 -2.53 4.79
CA PHE A 12 -16.40 -1.65 3.85
C PHE A 12 -16.60 -2.10 2.41
N THR A 13 -16.74 -1.14 1.50
CA THR A 13 -16.82 -1.43 0.06
C THR A 13 -15.49 -1.23 -0.65
N LYS A 14 -14.58 -0.47 -0.02
CA LYS A 14 -13.25 -0.19 -0.54
C LYS A 14 -12.24 -0.22 0.61
N VAL A 15 -11.13 -0.90 0.40
CA VAL A 15 -9.93 -0.84 1.23
C VAL A 15 -8.76 -0.43 0.34
N PHE A 16 -7.97 0.52 0.80
CA PHE A 16 -6.80 1.03 0.09
C PHE A 16 -5.58 0.99 1.00
N SER A 17 -4.41 0.58 0.52
CA SER A 17 -3.14 0.74 1.24
C SER A 17 -2.03 1.27 0.33
N ASN A 18 -1.31 2.28 0.79
CA ASN A 18 -0.18 2.85 0.04
C ASN A 18 1.10 2.82 0.86
N ALA A 19 2.20 2.43 0.22
CA ALA A 19 3.57 2.52 0.72
C ALA A 19 3.81 1.91 2.11
N ALA A 20 2.99 0.94 2.55
CA ALA A 20 3.05 0.43 3.93
C ALA A 20 3.17 -1.09 4.03
N MET A 21 2.55 -1.85 3.13
CA MET A 21 2.46 -3.31 3.27
C MET A 21 3.82 -4.01 3.31
N HIS A 22 4.85 -3.47 2.66
CA HIS A 22 6.20 -4.05 2.68
C HIS A 22 6.87 -4.01 4.08
N TRP A 23 6.40 -3.15 4.99
CA TRP A 23 6.77 -3.17 6.41
C TRP A 23 5.93 -4.18 7.19
N ILE A 24 4.61 -4.15 6.96
CA ILE A 24 3.63 -4.98 7.67
C ILE A 24 3.83 -6.47 7.38
N LEU A 25 4.16 -6.81 6.14
CA LEU A 25 4.31 -8.18 5.64
C LEU A 25 5.71 -8.77 5.89
N ARG A 26 6.61 -8.02 6.55
CA ARG A 26 7.96 -8.48 6.88
C ARG A 26 7.96 -9.76 7.70
N PRO A 27 7.18 -9.89 8.79
CA PRO A 27 7.03 -11.16 9.49
C PRO A 27 6.21 -12.12 8.65
N ALA A 28 6.76 -13.31 8.34
CA ALA A 28 6.05 -14.32 7.55
C ALA A 28 4.68 -14.70 8.15
N ALA A 29 4.61 -14.75 9.49
CA ALA A 29 3.39 -15.04 10.24
C ALA A 29 2.28 -13.98 10.07
N ALA A 30 2.61 -12.74 9.64
CA ALA A 30 1.63 -11.69 9.44
C ALA A 30 0.97 -11.73 8.05
N ARG A 31 1.56 -12.43 7.08
CA ARG A 31 1.19 -12.32 5.66
C ARG A 31 -0.23 -12.80 5.37
N GLN A 32 -0.52 -14.06 5.65
CA GLN A 32 -1.85 -14.63 5.41
C GLN A 32 -2.93 -13.99 6.33
N PRO A 33 -2.70 -13.80 7.64
CA PRO A 33 -3.67 -13.11 8.49
C PRO A 33 -4.00 -11.69 8.04
N PHE A 34 -3.04 -10.95 7.49
CA PHE A 34 -3.27 -9.62 6.94
C PHE A 34 -4.30 -9.66 5.81
N PHE A 35 -4.07 -10.48 4.77
CA PHE A 35 -4.98 -10.56 3.64
C PHE A 35 -6.36 -11.12 4.03
N ALA A 36 -6.39 -12.13 4.91
CA ALA A 36 -7.66 -12.66 5.44
C ALA A 36 -8.46 -11.59 6.19
N ALA A 37 -7.80 -10.74 6.98
CA ALA A 37 -8.45 -9.64 7.69
C ALA A 37 -8.99 -8.57 6.73
N VAL A 38 -8.23 -8.21 5.69
CA VAL A 38 -8.70 -7.27 4.65
C VAL A 38 -9.91 -7.84 3.92
N HIS A 39 -9.88 -9.14 3.57
CA HIS A 39 -11.01 -9.81 2.93
C HIS A 39 -12.27 -9.81 3.82
N ALA A 40 -12.11 -10.12 5.11
CA ALA A 40 -13.22 -10.11 6.08
C ALA A 40 -13.78 -8.71 6.36
N ALA A 41 -12.99 -7.66 6.18
CA ALA A 41 -13.43 -6.28 6.32
C ALA A 41 -14.34 -5.83 5.15
N LEU A 42 -14.19 -6.46 3.98
CA LEU A 42 -14.92 -6.10 2.77
C LEU A 42 -16.30 -6.77 2.69
N ALA A 43 -17.30 -5.97 2.34
CA ALA A 43 -18.61 -6.45 1.89
C ALA A 43 -18.46 -7.29 0.60
N PRO A 44 -19.42 -8.18 0.29
CA PRO A 44 -19.45 -8.87 -1.00
C PRO A 44 -19.36 -7.92 -2.19
N GLY A 45 -18.38 -8.16 -3.08
CA GLY A 45 -18.08 -7.26 -4.21
C GLY A 45 -17.18 -6.07 -3.89
N GLY A 46 -16.71 -5.95 -2.64
CA GLY A 46 -15.81 -4.88 -2.21
C GLY A 46 -14.43 -4.95 -2.88
N VAL A 47 -13.78 -3.80 -3.00
CA VAL A 47 -12.51 -3.67 -3.74
C VAL A 47 -11.36 -3.46 -2.77
N PHE A 48 -10.27 -4.20 -2.95
CA PHE A 48 -8.99 -3.93 -2.33
C PHE A 48 -8.01 -3.42 -3.39
N ALA A 49 -7.44 -2.23 -3.17
CA ALA A 49 -6.39 -1.67 -4.00
C ALA A 49 -5.17 -1.37 -3.13
N PHE A 50 -3.96 -1.62 -3.63
CA PHE A 50 -2.76 -1.29 -2.89
C PHE A 50 -1.58 -0.96 -3.80
N GLU A 51 -0.62 -0.25 -3.22
CA GLU A 51 0.72 -0.04 -3.76
C GLU A 51 1.75 -0.22 -2.62
N MET A 52 2.80 -1.00 -2.86
CA MET A 52 3.90 -1.22 -1.90
C MET A 52 5.24 -1.44 -2.62
N GLY A 53 6.36 -1.40 -1.90
CA GLY A 53 7.64 -1.85 -2.47
C GLY A 53 7.56 -3.30 -2.94
N GLY A 54 7.93 -3.54 -4.19
CA GLY A 54 8.03 -4.84 -4.83
C GLY A 54 9.47 -5.30 -4.99
N LEU A 55 9.67 -6.55 -5.41
CA LEU A 55 11.00 -7.11 -5.66
C LEU A 55 11.83 -6.16 -6.55
N GLY A 56 13.00 -5.73 -6.07
CA GLY A 56 13.78 -4.72 -6.77
C GLY A 56 13.82 -3.36 -6.07
N ASN A 57 12.90 -3.10 -5.16
CA ASN A 57 12.79 -1.81 -4.49
C ASN A 57 14.03 -1.51 -3.64
N VAL A 58 14.64 -0.33 -3.85
CA VAL A 58 15.73 0.26 -3.07
C VAL A 58 16.92 -0.68 -2.81
N LYS A 59 17.24 -1.54 -3.79
CA LYS A 59 18.28 -2.58 -3.67
C LYS A 59 19.63 -1.99 -3.30
N GLU A 60 20.00 -0.89 -3.93
CA GLU A 60 21.23 -0.14 -3.68
C GLU A 60 21.28 0.41 -2.25
N MET A 61 20.19 1.03 -1.78
CA MET A 61 20.08 1.57 -0.43
C MET A 61 20.22 0.47 0.62
N ALA A 62 19.49 -0.64 0.40
CA ALA A 62 19.53 -1.81 1.27
C ALA A 62 20.93 -2.43 1.32
N ALA A 63 21.60 -2.60 0.17
CA ALA A 63 22.93 -3.17 0.10
C ALA A 63 23.96 -2.31 0.86
N ALA A 64 23.98 -1.00 0.62
CA ALA A 64 24.89 -0.07 1.28
C ALA A 64 24.70 -0.08 2.80
N LEU A 65 23.45 0.00 3.27
CA LEU A 65 23.12 -0.04 4.70
C LEU A 65 23.52 -1.36 5.36
N LEU A 66 23.19 -2.50 4.72
CA LEU A 66 23.51 -3.82 5.25
C LEU A 66 25.02 -4.01 5.41
N VAL A 67 25.81 -3.63 4.41
CA VAL A 67 27.28 -3.75 4.47
C VAL A 67 27.87 -2.82 5.53
N ALA A 68 27.50 -1.54 5.52
CA ALA A 68 28.05 -0.56 6.46
C ALA A 68 27.70 -0.89 7.92
N CYS A 69 26.47 -1.36 8.18
CA CYS A 69 26.04 -1.76 9.51
C CYS A 69 26.64 -3.10 9.94
N ALA A 70 26.67 -4.10 9.07
CA ALA A 70 27.20 -5.44 9.40
C ALA A 70 28.65 -5.43 9.87
N ARG A 71 29.48 -4.48 9.41
CA ARG A 71 30.87 -4.32 9.86
C ARG A 71 30.99 -3.87 11.32
N ARG A 72 29.95 -3.21 11.85
CA ARG A 72 29.96 -2.56 13.17
C ARG A 72 28.97 -3.18 14.16
N ALA A 73 27.97 -3.89 13.65
CA ALA A 73 26.94 -4.56 14.43
C ALA A 73 27.48 -5.83 15.12
N PRO A 74 27.17 -6.06 16.40
CA PRO A 74 27.42 -7.34 17.05
C PRO A 74 26.73 -8.48 16.29
N GLY A 75 27.46 -9.55 15.98
CA GLY A 75 26.92 -10.69 15.22
C GLY A 75 26.90 -10.50 13.69
N GLY A 76 27.36 -9.35 13.19
CA GLY A 76 27.58 -9.12 11.77
C GLY A 76 26.30 -9.18 10.91
N LEU A 77 26.47 -9.44 9.62
CA LEU A 77 25.37 -9.43 8.65
C LEU A 77 24.19 -10.34 9.02
N PRO A 78 24.38 -11.59 9.50
CA PRO A 78 23.26 -12.45 9.88
C PRO A 78 22.35 -11.83 10.95
N ALA A 79 22.93 -11.20 11.98
CA ALA A 79 22.17 -10.56 13.05
C ALA A 79 21.40 -9.32 12.54
N VAL A 80 22.01 -8.53 11.66
CA VAL A 80 21.36 -7.36 11.03
C VAL A 80 20.16 -7.82 10.20
N VAL A 81 20.32 -8.84 9.35
CA VAL A 81 19.25 -9.31 8.46
C VAL A 81 18.07 -9.92 9.23
N ASP A 82 18.37 -10.73 10.25
CA ASP A 82 17.34 -11.42 11.04
C ASP A 82 16.48 -10.43 11.84
N ARG A 83 17.12 -9.45 12.50
CA ARG A 83 16.46 -8.60 13.51
C ARG A 83 16.13 -7.19 13.03
N HIS A 84 16.90 -6.67 12.07
CA HIS A 84 16.91 -5.25 11.74
C HIS A 84 16.58 -4.94 10.27
N TYR A 85 16.44 -5.96 9.40
CA TYR A 85 15.96 -5.75 8.04
C TYR A 85 14.42 -5.66 8.02
N PRO A 86 13.81 -4.48 7.77
CA PRO A 86 12.40 -4.26 8.09
C PRO A 86 11.46 -4.54 6.92
N TRP A 87 11.99 -4.89 5.74
CA TRP A 87 11.21 -4.93 4.50
C TRP A 87 10.98 -6.33 3.95
N PHE A 88 9.82 -6.51 3.36
CA PHE A 88 9.52 -7.63 2.48
C PHE A 88 9.02 -7.10 1.13
N PHE A 89 9.76 -7.45 0.08
CA PHE A 89 9.54 -6.99 -1.28
C PHE A 89 9.20 -8.18 -2.19
N PRO A 90 7.92 -8.55 -2.31
CA PRO A 90 7.51 -9.69 -3.13
C PRO A 90 7.50 -9.36 -4.62
N ASP A 91 7.50 -10.40 -5.44
CA ASP A 91 7.14 -10.29 -6.84
C ASP A 91 5.62 -10.41 -7.05
N GLU A 92 5.21 -10.22 -8.31
CA GLU A 92 3.82 -10.20 -8.75
C GLU A 92 3.16 -11.58 -8.60
N ALA A 93 3.93 -12.64 -8.85
CA ALA A 93 3.46 -14.02 -8.71
C ALA A 93 3.15 -14.35 -7.24
N TRP A 94 4.05 -13.97 -6.32
CA TRP A 94 3.84 -14.11 -4.89
C TRP A 94 2.62 -13.32 -4.43
N ALA A 95 2.51 -12.05 -4.84
CA ALA A 95 1.41 -11.19 -4.43
C ALA A 95 0.05 -11.71 -4.94
N THR A 96 -0.01 -12.16 -6.20
CA THR A 96 -1.20 -12.80 -6.78
C THR A 96 -1.60 -14.02 -5.97
N ALA A 97 -0.67 -14.95 -5.72
CA ALA A 97 -0.95 -16.17 -4.97
C ALA A 97 -1.41 -15.89 -3.53
N ALA A 98 -0.82 -14.89 -2.86
CA ALA A 98 -1.20 -14.51 -1.51
C ALA A 98 -2.63 -13.94 -1.45
N LEU A 99 -3.02 -13.13 -2.43
CA LEU A 99 -4.37 -12.59 -2.55
C LEU A 99 -5.39 -13.69 -2.87
N GLU A 100 -5.12 -14.53 -3.87
CA GLU A 100 -6.00 -15.64 -4.24
C GLU A 100 -6.17 -16.64 -3.08
N GLY A 101 -5.09 -16.96 -2.37
CA GLY A 101 -5.13 -17.81 -1.18
C GLY A 101 -5.98 -17.23 -0.04
N ALA A 102 -6.18 -15.91 0.01
CA ALA A 102 -7.06 -15.25 0.95
C ALA A 102 -8.51 -15.07 0.45
N GLY A 103 -8.83 -15.57 -0.75
CA GLY A 103 -10.18 -15.54 -1.33
C GLY A 103 -10.46 -14.36 -2.27
N PHE A 104 -9.45 -13.54 -2.60
CA PHE A 104 -9.61 -12.48 -3.60
C PHE A 104 -9.59 -13.05 -5.01
N ARG A 105 -10.44 -12.49 -5.89
CA ARG A 105 -10.25 -12.60 -7.33
C ARG A 105 -9.29 -11.49 -7.78
N VAL A 106 -8.09 -11.86 -8.20
CA VAL A 106 -7.08 -10.89 -8.66
C VAL A 106 -7.41 -10.43 -10.08
N ASN A 107 -7.52 -9.13 -10.27
CA ASN A 107 -7.68 -8.54 -11.60
C ASN A 107 -6.35 -8.15 -12.23
N ARG A 108 -5.51 -7.47 -11.46
CA ARG A 108 -4.23 -6.92 -11.92
C ARG A 108 -3.26 -6.80 -10.75
N VAL A 109 -2.03 -7.24 -10.98
CA VAL A 109 -0.87 -6.98 -10.13
C VAL A 109 0.28 -6.73 -11.07
N GLU A 110 0.91 -5.57 -10.95
CA GLU A 110 2.05 -5.19 -11.78
C GLU A 110 3.15 -4.63 -10.90
N ARG A 111 4.38 -4.69 -11.43
CA ARG A 111 5.53 -4.00 -10.87
C ARG A 111 6.01 -2.93 -11.83
N GLU A 112 6.10 -1.70 -11.35
CA GLU A 112 6.60 -0.56 -12.09
C GLU A 112 7.90 -0.05 -11.46
N TRP A 113 8.90 0.19 -12.29
CA TRP A 113 10.12 0.89 -11.87
C TRP A 113 9.87 2.40 -11.90
N ARG A 114 10.01 3.05 -10.75
CA ARG A 114 9.73 4.48 -10.53
C ARG A 114 10.90 5.14 -9.82
N PRO A 115 12.02 5.38 -10.52
CA PRO A 115 13.14 6.06 -9.91
C PRO A 115 12.68 7.46 -9.47
N THR A 116 13.03 7.83 -8.25
CA THR A 116 12.60 9.11 -7.68
C THR A 116 13.83 9.89 -7.25
N ARG A 117 13.90 11.16 -7.67
CA ARG A 117 14.95 12.07 -7.23
C ARG A 117 14.84 12.24 -5.72
N ALA A 118 15.96 12.13 -5.02
CA ALA A 118 16.02 12.35 -3.58
C ALA A 118 15.64 13.80 -3.26
N ASP A 119 15.01 14.00 -2.10
CA ASP A 119 14.69 15.32 -1.60
C ASP A 119 15.97 16.07 -1.17
N LYS A 120 15.81 17.28 -0.61
CA LYS A 120 16.93 18.12 -0.13
C LYS A 120 17.91 17.42 0.82
N GLY A 121 17.48 16.38 1.53
CA GLY A 121 18.33 15.59 2.42
C GLY A 121 19.19 14.54 1.71
N GLY A 122 18.96 14.30 0.41
CA GLY A 122 19.68 13.30 -0.37
C GLY A 122 19.53 11.87 0.16
N VAL A 123 20.46 11.02 -0.26
CA VAL A 123 20.57 9.63 0.18
C VAL A 123 20.86 9.52 1.68
N GLU A 124 21.57 10.49 2.27
CA GLU A 124 21.83 10.50 3.72
C GLU A 124 20.55 10.72 4.53
N GLY A 125 19.74 11.72 4.12
CA GLY A 125 18.42 11.95 4.71
C GLY A 125 17.52 10.74 4.58
N TRP A 126 17.55 10.06 3.42
CA TRP A 126 16.83 8.81 3.22
C TRP A 126 17.30 7.70 4.17
N ILE A 127 18.63 7.51 4.29
CA ILE A 127 19.25 6.52 5.19
C ILE A 127 18.76 6.73 6.63
N ARG A 128 18.80 7.97 7.11
CA ARG A 128 18.41 8.28 8.50
C ARG A 128 16.93 8.05 8.75
N LEU A 129 16.09 8.32 7.77
CA LEU A 129 14.64 8.17 7.89
C LEU A 129 14.19 6.71 7.74
N PHE A 130 14.42 6.12 6.56
CA PHE A 130 13.90 4.81 6.21
C PHE A 130 14.82 3.66 6.62
N GLY A 131 16.13 3.92 6.68
CA GLY A 131 17.13 2.94 7.14
C GLY A 131 17.30 2.85 8.66
N SER A 132 16.54 3.63 9.43
CA SER A 132 16.67 3.74 10.90
C SER A 132 16.69 2.39 11.62
N VAL A 133 15.77 1.47 11.28
CA VAL A 133 15.72 0.13 11.88
C VAL A 133 17.00 -0.69 11.62
N ILE A 134 17.62 -0.52 10.45
CA ILE A 134 18.91 -1.15 10.12
C ILE A 134 20.04 -0.50 10.94
N LEU A 135 20.03 0.83 11.08
CA LEU A 135 21.01 1.57 11.88
C LEU A 135 20.98 1.22 13.38
N GLU A 136 19.81 0.83 13.90
CA GLU A 136 19.66 0.33 15.28
C GLU A 136 20.49 -0.92 15.57
N SER A 137 20.90 -1.68 14.54
CA SER A 137 21.82 -2.82 14.70
C SER A 137 23.23 -2.39 15.14
N VAL A 138 23.59 -1.12 14.94
CA VAL A 138 24.87 -0.54 15.36
C VAL A 138 24.66 0.23 16.65
N PRO A 139 25.52 0.07 17.68
CA PRO A 139 25.47 0.86 18.89
C PRO A 139 25.49 2.37 18.59
N GLU A 140 24.73 3.13 19.39
CA GLU A 140 24.69 4.59 19.27
C GLU A 140 26.06 5.25 19.44
N GLY A 141 26.22 6.42 18.82
CA GLY A 141 27.45 7.19 18.81
C GLY A 141 28.22 7.07 17.50
N GLU A 142 29.54 7.30 17.58
CA GLU A 142 30.39 7.49 16.40
C GLU A 142 30.33 6.34 15.39
N LYS A 143 30.22 5.10 15.86
CA LYS A 143 30.12 3.92 14.98
C LYS A 143 28.87 3.97 14.09
N ARG A 144 27.74 4.46 14.60
CA ARG A 144 26.51 4.60 13.78
C ARG A 144 26.68 5.71 12.76
N GLU A 145 27.28 6.84 13.15
CA GLU A 145 27.54 7.96 12.24
C GLU A 145 28.57 7.60 11.15
N GLU A 146 29.59 6.80 11.47
CA GLU A 146 30.47 6.20 10.48
C GLU A 146 29.73 5.27 9.51
N ALA A 147 28.80 4.45 10.00
CA ALA A 147 27.99 3.58 9.12
C ALA A 147 27.12 4.41 8.17
N VAL A 148 26.51 5.49 8.66
CA VAL A 148 25.74 6.42 7.83
C VAL A 148 26.62 7.07 6.77
N ARG A 149 27.78 7.61 7.15
CA ARG A 149 28.73 8.23 6.20
C ARG A 149 29.21 7.24 5.15
N GLU A 150 29.64 6.04 5.55
CA GLU A 150 30.10 4.99 4.63
C GLU A 150 29.02 4.60 3.61
N ALA A 151 27.78 4.40 4.08
CA ALA A 151 26.67 4.08 3.18
C ALA A 151 26.35 5.25 2.24
N ALA A 152 26.29 6.48 2.77
CA ALA A 152 25.98 7.68 1.98
C ALA A 152 27.05 7.98 0.92
N GLU A 153 28.33 7.80 1.25
CA GLU A 153 29.44 7.96 0.29
C GLU A 153 29.36 6.98 -0.87
N ALA A 154 29.05 5.71 -0.61
CA ALA A 154 28.83 4.73 -1.66
C ALA A 154 27.60 5.08 -2.52
N LEU A 155 26.51 5.50 -1.88
CA LEU A 155 25.25 5.82 -2.56
C LEU A 155 25.33 7.12 -3.37
N ARG A 156 26.15 8.10 -2.99
CA ARG A 156 26.39 9.29 -3.83
C ARG A 156 26.90 8.93 -5.22
N VAL A 157 27.69 7.86 -5.34
CA VAL A 157 28.20 7.38 -6.64
C VAL A 157 27.14 6.54 -7.35
N VAL A 158 26.45 5.65 -6.63
CA VAL A 158 25.49 4.72 -7.23
C VAL A 158 24.19 5.40 -7.64
N CYS A 159 23.77 6.40 -6.87
CA CYS A 159 22.54 7.14 -7.09
C CYS A 159 22.76 8.45 -7.85
N ASP A 160 23.97 8.78 -8.32
CA ASP A 160 24.19 10.00 -9.11
C ASP A 160 23.23 10.06 -10.31
N ASP A 161 22.48 11.16 -10.44
CA ASP A 161 21.55 11.37 -11.54
C ASP A 161 22.19 12.06 -12.75
N GLY A 162 23.46 12.49 -12.65
CA GLY A 162 24.19 13.20 -13.69
C GLY A 162 23.84 14.69 -13.81
N GLU A 163 22.93 15.20 -12.97
CA GLU A 163 22.43 16.57 -12.94
C GLU A 163 22.53 17.19 -11.53
N GLU A 164 23.63 16.89 -10.82
CA GLU A 164 23.93 17.34 -9.46
C GLU A 164 22.93 16.86 -8.39
N GLY A 165 22.14 15.82 -8.67
CA GLY A 165 21.22 15.21 -7.72
C GLY A 165 21.43 13.70 -7.56
N GLU A 166 20.54 13.10 -6.79
CA GLU A 166 20.59 11.67 -6.49
C GLU A 166 19.24 11.04 -6.84
N MET A 167 19.24 9.89 -7.50
CA MET A 167 18.06 9.14 -7.94
C MET A 167 18.00 7.77 -7.28
N ILE A 168 16.94 7.53 -6.51
CA ILE A 168 16.72 6.28 -5.77
C ILE A 168 15.79 5.38 -6.57
N SER A 169 16.17 4.11 -6.74
CA SER A 169 15.44 3.12 -7.53
C SER A 169 14.29 2.49 -6.74
N TYR A 170 13.09 3.07 -6.86
CA TYR A 170 11.89 2.43 -6.34
C TYR A 170 11.30 1.45 -7.35
N ALA A 171 10.80 0.32 -6.86
CA ALA A 171 9.97 -0.60 -7.61
C ALA A 171 8.67 -0.78 -6.85
N ALA A 172 7.58 -0.25 -7.39
CA ALA A 172 6.26 -0.33 -6.78
C ALA A 172 5.51 -1.55 -7.33
N CYS A 173 4.92 -2.37 -6.46
CA CYS A 173 4.07 -3.50 -6.79
C CYS A 173 2.63 -3.22 -6.32
N GLY A 174 1.65 -3.38 -7.20
CA GLY A 174 0.25 -3.06 -6.90
C GLY A 174 -0.67 -3.00 -8.12
N ASP A 175 -1.89 -2.50 -7.93
CA ASP A 175 -2.82 -2.17 -9.03
C ASP A 175 -2.68 -0.69 -9.38
N ILE A 176 -1.91 -0.40 -10.44
CA ILE A 176 -1.55 0.96 -10.86
C ILE A 176 -2.48 1.40 -12.01
N GLY A 177 -3.64 1.97 -11.69
CA GLY A 177 -4.60 2.52 -12.67
C GLY A 177 -4.74 4.04 -12.59
N SER A 178 -4.53 4.74 -13.71
CA SER A 178 -4.71 6.20 -13.94
C SER A 178 -6.12 6.71 -13.51
N PRO A 179 -6.31 8.03 -13.21
CA PRO A 179 -7.37 8.52 -12.32
C PRO A 179 -8.79 8.58 -12.90
N LEU A 180 -9.06 8.03 -14.08
CA LEU A 180 -10.41 8.06 -14.68
C LEU A 180 -10.72 6.70 -15.31
N ARG A 181 -11.68 6.02 -14.66
CA ARG A 181 -12.22 4.68 -14.96
C ARG A 181 -11.21 3.53 -14.79
N LEU A 182 -11.36 2.78 -13.70
CA LEU A 182 -11.16 1.33 -13.75
C LEU A 182 -12.09 0.64 -12.76
N SER A 183 -13.13 0.05 -13.31
CA SER A 183 -13.97 -0.95 -12.69
C SER A 183 -13.22 -2.28 -12.80
N VAL A 184 -12.92 -2.99 -11.71
CA VAL A 184 -13.08 -4.45 -11.64
C VAL A 184 -13.39 -4.88 -10.20
N LEU A 185 -14.35 -5.79 -10.17
CA LEU A 185 -15.02 -6.46 -9.08
C LEU A 185 -14.10 -7.52 -8.46
N ILE A 186 -13.60 -7.30 -7.25
CA ILE A 186 -13.16 -8.43 -6.41
C ILE A 186 -14.40 -8.90 -5.65
N THR A 187 -15.16 -9.84 -6.23
CA THR A 187 -16.29 -10.42 -5.51
C THR A 187 -15.80 -11.46 -4.53
N SER A 188 -15.96 -11.21 -3.23
CA SER A 188 -16.08 -12.33 -2.29
C SER A 188 -17.37 -13.09 -2.66
N SER A 189 -17.22 -14.39 -2.95
CA SER A 189 -18.36 -15.26 -3.26
C SER A 189 -18.92 -15.80 -1.96
N HIS A 190 -19.97 -15.18 -1.41
CA HIS A 190 -20.78 -15.78 -0.33
C HIS A 190 -22.28 -15.62 -0.62
N PRO A 191 -23.10 -16.65 -0.35
CA PRO A 191 -24.55 -16.60 -0.55
C PRO A 191 -25.24 -15.66 0.44
N PHE A 192 -26.27 -15.00 -0.10
CA PHE A 192 -27.04 -13.89 0.45
C PHE A 192 -27.80 -14.23 1.75
N MET A 193 -27.57 -13.49 2.83
CA MET A 193 -28.49 -13.34 3.97
C MET A 193 -28.47 -11.88 4.49
N ARG A 194 -29.66 -11.27 4.66
CA ARG A 194 -29.89 -9.88 5.09
C ARG A 194 -30.07 -9.73 6.60
N GLY A 195 -29.69 -8.57 7.15
CA GLY A 195 -30.18 -7.98 8.41
C GLY A 195 -29.41 -6.70 8.81
N PRO A 196 -30.06 -5.65 9.38
CA PRO A 196 -29.56 -4.26 9.36
C PRO A 196 -28.74 -3.87 10.59
N ASP A 197 -27.90 -2.83 10.47
CA ASP A 197 -28.00 -1.62 11.31
C ASP A 197 -26.91 -0.59 10.95
N GLU A 198 -27.35 0.67 10.90
CA GLU A 198 -26.54 1.86 10.65
C GLU A 198 -25.69 2.20 11.87
N ASN A 199 -24.42 2.57 11.66
CA ASN A 199 -23.80 3.59 12.50
C ASN A 199 -22.63 4.27 11.78
N HIS A 200 -22.65 5.60 11.83
CA HIS A 200 -21.62 6.49 11.33
C HIS A 200 -20.39 6.42 12.25
N ALA A 201 -19.19 6.29 11.68
CA ALA A 201 -17.94 6.58 12.38
C ALA A 201 -16.91 7.19 11.43
N GLY A 202 -16.39 8.34 11.83
CA GLY A 202 -15.57 9.24 11.03
C GLY A 202 -14.15 8.75 10.73
N THR A 203 -13.61 9.31 9.66
CA THR A 203 -12.23 9.17 9.19
C THR A 203 -11.28 9.96 10.09
N ARG A 204 -10.24 9.33 10.65
CA ARG A 204 -9.06 10.03 11.17
C ARG A 204 -7.83 9.68 10.32
N SER A 205 -7.11 10.74 9.96
CA SER A 205 -5.88 10.78 9.17
C SER A 205 -4.70 10.34 10.02
N THR A 206 -4.30 9.07 9.89
CA THR A 206 -2.95 8.50 10.16
C THR A 206 -2.86 7.03 9.70
N ASP A 207 -3.98 6.43 9.27
CA ASP A 207 -3.99 5.03 8.89
C ASP A 207 -3.44 4.84 7.46
N TRP A 208 -2.33 4.11 7.36
CA TRP A 208 -1.72 3.62 6.11
C TRP A 208 -2.62 2.67 5.30
N ILE A 209 -3.80 2.38 5.85
CA ILE A 209 -4.87 1.61 5.24
C ILE A 209 -6.15 2.41 5.41
N VAL A 210 -6.79 2.79 4.32
CA VAL A 210 -8.02 3.57 4.30
C VAL A 210 -9.19 2.65 3.93
N CYS A 211 -10.21 2.63 4.78
CA CYS A 211 -11.43 1.84 4.55
C CYS A 211 -12.62 2.79 4.38
N SER A 212 -13.48 2.53 3.39
CA SER A 212 -14.65 3.37 3.10
C SER A 212 -15.95 2.54 3.07
N PRO A 213 -16.96 2.89 3.90
CA PRO A 213 -18.30 2.32 3.79
C PRO A 213 -18.98 2.84 2.52
N GLY A 214 -19.73 1.98 1.82
CA GLY A 214 -20.43 2.38 0.60
C GLY A 214 -21.63 3.28 0.90
N ALA A 215 -21.95 4.20 -0.01
CA ALA A 215 -23.24 4.90 0.00
C ALA A 215 -24.38 3.90 -0.29
N PRO A 216 -25.54 4.00 0.39
CA PRO A 216 -26.67 3.13 0.09
C PRO A 216 -27.08 3.29 -1.37
N ALA A 217 -27.29 2.16 -2.05
CA ALA A 217 -27.71 2.16 -3.44
C ALA A 217 -29.02 2.96 -3.59
N ALA A 218 -28.96 4.12 -4.25
CA ALA A 218 -30.16 4.85 -4.64
C ALA A 218 -31.03 3.91 -5.48
N ARG A 219 -32.24 3.60 -4.99
CA ARG A 219 -33.25 2.87 -5.76
C ARG A 219 -33.45 3.63 -7.07
N ARG A 220 -33.05 3.04 -8.20
CA ARG A 220 -33.48 3.48 -9.52
C ARG A 220 -35.00 3.36 -9.56
N ARG A 221 -35.72 4.47 -9.38
CA ARG A 221 -37.12 4.53 -9.84
C ARG A 221 -37.04 4.48 -11.37
N GLY A 222 -37.63 3.45 -11.95
CA GLY A 222 -37.77 3.32 -13.39
C GLY A 222 -38.55 4.52 -13.91
N ALA A 223 -37.96 5.24 -14.85
CA ALA A 223 -38.68 6.14 -15.74
C ALA A 223 -38.75 5.43 -17.09
N ALA A 224 -39.88 4.77 -17.33
CA ALA A 224 -40.34 4.39 -18.64
C ALA A 224 -41.86 4.62 -18.67
N ASP A 225 -42.33 5.15 -19.79
CA ASP A 225 -43.71 5.39 -20.21
C ASP A 225 -44.45 6.63 -19.66
N ALA A 226 -44.41 7.71 -20.45
CA ALA A 226 -45.56 8.10 -21.27
C ALA A 226 -45.20 9.33 -22.14
N GLN A 227 -45.12 9.13 -23.45
CA GLN A 227 -45.18 10.20 -24.44
C GLN A 227 -46.64 10.57 -24.74
N ALA A 228 -46.82 11.86 -25.02
CA ALA A 228 -47.84 12.47 -25.88
C ALA A 228 -49.32 12.45 -25.43
N HIS A 229 -49.80 13.63 -25.05
CA HIS A 229 -50.99 14.21 -25.68
C HIS A 229 -50.82 15.73 -25.84
N HIS A 230 -50.95 16.17 -27.08
CA HIS A 230 -50.98 17.55 -27.55
C HIS A 230 -52.44 17.99 -27.64
N PHE A 231 -52.79 19.18 -27.14
CA PHE A 231 -53.94 20.07 -27.44
C PHE A 231 -54.08 21.01 -26.23
N GLY A 232 -54.09 22.34 -26.28
CA GLY A 232 -54.07 23.36 -27.33
C GLY A 232 -54.61 24.66 -26.71
N ARG A 233 -54.09 25.83 -27.17
CA ARG A 233 -54.63 27.20 -26.98
C ARG A 233 -54.71 27.72 -25.53
N GLU A 234 -54.66 29.00 -25.20
CA GLU A 234 -54.46 30.31 -25.85
C GLU A 234 -54.25 31.32 -24.69
N ALA A 235 -53.85 32.54 -25.06
CA ALA A 235 -54.01 33.82 -24.34
C ALA A 235 -52.80 34.31 -23.53
N ASP A 236 -52.12 35.31 -24.12
CA ASP A 236 -52.09 36.72 -23.69
C ASP A 236 -52.04 36.99 -22.17
N ASN A 237 -51.25 37.91 -21.63
CA ASN A 237 -50.82 39.22 -22.14
C ASN A 237 -49.81 39.84 -21.15
N ALA A 238 -49.05 40.82 -21.64
CA ALA A 238 -48.26 41.86 -20.94
C ALA A 238 -46.91 41.46 -20.31
#